data_AF-H9WWC2-F1
#
_entry.id   AF-H9WWC2-F1
#
_cell.length_a   1.000
_cell.length_b   1.000
_cell.length_c   1.000
_cell.angle_alpha   90.00
_cell.angle_beta   90.00
_cell.angle_gamma   90.00
#
_symmetry.space_group_name_H-M   'P 1'
#
loop_
_entity.id
_entity.type
_entity.pdbx_description
1 polymer ?
#
loop_
_entity_poly.entity_id
_entity_poly.type
_entity_poly.pdbx_seq_one_letter_code
_entity_poly.pdbx_strand_id
1 'polypeptide(L)'
;REEAVEAVTTIIWIASAHHAAVNFGQYSYGGYMPNLPTMSRRLIPEKGTEEYSEMLKDVNAYFLKTVSTPRQATLIMAVLEILSQHAKHEVYLGQIHGSTPDWVDDSGVVEAFNRFSSRLVQLEKNVIAKNDDPNLKNRHGPAQVPYTLLYPNT
;
A
#
# COMPACT_ATOMS: atom_id res chain seq x y z
N ARG A 1 -4.26 32.69 4.64
CA ARG A 1 -4.44 31.69 5.74
C ARG A 1 -4.94 30.37 5.18
N GLU A 2 -6.04 30.35 4.43
CA GLU A 2 -6.60 29.12 3.84
C GLU A 2 -5.62 28.43 2.89
N GLU A 3 -5.00 29.18 1.97
CA GLU A 3 -3.97 28.66 1.05
C GLU A 3 -2.79 27.99 1.80
N ALA A 4 -2.37 28.57 2.93
CA ALA A 4 -1.30 28.00 3.74
C ALA A 4 -1.74 26.70 4.43
N VAL A 5 -2.98 26.64 4.93
CA VAL A 5 -3.55 25.42 5.51
C VAL A 5 -3.66 24.33 4.45
N GLU A 6 -4.14 24.66 3.25
CA GLU A 6 -4.26 23.74 2.13
C GLU A 6 -2.88 23.21 1.70
N ALA A 7 -1.91 24.09 1.50
CA ALA A 7 -0.55 23.70 1.09
C ALA A 7 0.10 22.76 2.12
N VAL A 8 0.07 23.13 3.41
CA VAL A 8 0.67 22.31 4.47
C VAL A 8 -0.06 20.98 4.65
N THR A 9 -1.40 20.98 4.59
CA THR A 9 -2.19 19.74 4.68
C THR A 9 -1.88 18.81 3.50
N THR A 10 -1.71 19.36 2.31
CA THR A 10 -1.36 18.59 1.11
C THR A 10 0.03 17.96 1.25
N ILE A 11 1.01 18.72 1.73
CA ILE A 11 2.37 18.20 1.99
C ILE A 11 2.32 17.05 3.00
N ILE A 12 1.63 17.25 4.13
CA ILE A 12 1.47 16.21 5.16
C ILE A 12 0.77 14.98 4.57
N TRP A 13 -0.31 15.16 3.81
CA TRP A 13 -1.06 14.07 3.18
C TRP A 13 -0.19 13.25 2.21
N ILE A 14 0.57 13.91 1.33
CA ILE A 14 1.45 13.26 0.37
C ILE A 14 2.52 12.44 1.08
N ALA A 15 3.19 13.05 2.07
CA ALA A 15 4.30 12.43 2.79
C ALA A 15 3.87 11.32 3.77
N SER A 16 2.59 11.24 4.13
CA SER A 16 2.07 10.24 5.07
C SER A 16 1.12 9.24 4.40
N ALA A 17 -0.18 9.49 4.51
CA ALA A 17 -1.22 8.54 4.13
C ALA A 17 -1.24 8.21 2.63
N HIS A 18 -0.95 9.18 1.75
CA HIS A 18 -0.87 8.90 0.32
C HIS A 18 0.27 7.94 -0.01
N HIS A 19 1.49 8.24 0.45
CA HIS A 19 2.64 7.37 0.28
C HIS A 19 2.39 5.98 0.88
N ALA A 20 1.89 5.91 2.11
CA ALA A 20 1.59 4.64 2.78
C ALA A 20 0.61 3.77 1.97
N ALA A 21 -0.44 4.37 1.40
CA ALA A 21 -1.45 3.67 0.61
C ALA A 21 -0.92 3.05 -0.68
N VAL A 22 0.15 3.60 -1.27
CA VAL A 22 0.76 3.09 -2.52
C VAL A 22 2.08 2.34 -2.30
N ASN A 23 2.63 2.36 -1.08
CA ASN A 23 3.91 1.74 -0.76
C ASN A 23 3.75 0.40 -0.04
N PHE A 24 3.15 0.38 1.15
CA PHE A 24 3.22 -0.80 2.04
C PHE A 24 2.37 -2.00 1.59
N GLY A 25 1.54 -1.83 0.56
CA GLY A 25 0.81 -2.92 -0.08
C GLY A 25 1.61 -3.65 -1.17
N GLN A 26 2.78 -3.13 -1.57
CA GLN A 26 3.51 -3.63 -2.74
C GLN A 26 3.79 -5.13 -2.67
N TYR A 27 4.35 -5.65 -1.58
CA TYR A 27 4.61 -7.08 -1.44
C TYR A 27 3.35 -7.88 -1.17
N SER A 28 2.43 -7.37 -0.35
CA SER A 28 1.19 -8.08 -0.02
C SER A 28 0.34 -8.39 -1.26
N TYR A 29 0.34 -7.50 -2.25
CA TYR A 29 -0.36 -7.73 -3.54
C TYR A 29 0.57 -8.26 -4.64
N GLY A 30 1.82 -7.79 -4.71
CA GLY A 30 2.75 -8.10 -5.80
C GLY A 30 3.73 -9.24 -5.53
N GLY A 31 3.80 -9.73 -4.29
CA GLY A 31 4.66 -10.85 -3.89
C GLY A 31 4.25 -12.17 -4.57
N TYR A 32 3.00 -12.29 -4.99
CA TYR A 32 2.57 -13.32 -5.94
C TYR A 32 2.59 -12.73 -7.35
N MET A 33 3.70 -12.95 -8.07
CA MET A 33 3.96 -12.29 -9.36
C MET A 33 2.86 -12.43 -10.43
N PRO A 34 2.13 -13.56 -10.56
CA PRO A 34 1.00 -13.62 -11.49
C PRO A 34 -0.11 -12.59 -11.21
N ASN A 35 -0.25 -12.12 -9.96
CA ASN A 35 -1.22 -11.08 -9.59
C ASN A 35 -0.76 -9.66 -10.01
N LEU A 36 0.55 -9.41 -10.05
CA LEU A 36 1.11 -8.13 -10.47
C LEU A 36 2.35 -8.33 -11.36
N PRO A 37 2.18 -8.76 -12.61
CA PRO A 37 3.28 -8.90 -13.54
C PRO A 37 3.79 -7.52 -13.94
N THR A 38 5.06 -7.26 -13.69
CA THR A 38 5.69 -5.95 -13.96
C THR A 38 6.13 -5.77 -15.41
N MET A 39 6.10 -6.83 -16.20
CA MET A 39 6.55 -6.82 -17.59
C MET A 39 5.94 -7.97 -18.39
N SER A 40 5.76 -7.73 -19.69
CA SER A 40 5.38 -8.74 -20.69
C SER A 40 6.50 -8.89 -21.73
N ARG A 41 6.74 -10.14 -22.14
CA ARG A 41 7.78 -10.58 -23.09
C ARG A 41 7.18 -11.05 -24.42
N ARG A 42 5.86 -11.17 -24.51
CA ARG A 42 5.14 -11.61 -25.72
C ARG A 42 3.95 -10.69 -25.98
N LEU A 43 3.60 -10.54 -27.25
CA LEU A 43 2.34 -9.91 -27.65
C LEU A 43 1.20 -10.92 -27.50
N ILE A 44 -0.04 -10.42 -27.60
CA ILE A 44 -1.22 -11.30 -27.70
C ILE A 44 -1.13 -12.06 -29.03
N PRO A 45 -1.26 -13.39 -29.05
CA PRO A 45 -1.11 -14.17 -30.27
C PRO A 45 -2.33 -14.02 -31.20
N GLU A 46 -2.09 -13.95 -32.51
CA GLU A 46 -3.14 -13.86 -33.52
C GLU A 46 -3.78 -15.22 -33.80
N LYS A 47 -5.08 -15.23 -34.12
CA LYS A 47 -5.80 -16.48 -34.41
C LYS A 47 -5.16 -17.20 -35.61
N GLY A 48 -4.90 -18.50 -35.43
CA GLY A 48 -4.32 -19.35 -36.46
C GLY A 48 -2.79 -19.43 -36.45
N THR A 49 -2.10 -18.69 -35.57
CA THR A 49 -0.65 -18.88 -35.40
C THR A 49 -0.31 -20.08 -34.50
N GLU A 50 0.97 -20.45 -34.50
CA GLU A 50 1.48 -21.50 -33.62
C GLU A 50 1.38 -21.07 -32.14
N GLU A 51 1.66 -19.81 -31.82
CA GLU A 51 1.56 -19.26 -30.47
C GLU A 51 0.12 -19.25 -29.96
N TYR A 52 -0.86 -18.99 -30.84
CA TYR A 52 -2.27 -19.09 -30.48
C TYR A 52 -2.66 -20.54 -30.17
N SER A 53 -2.14 -21.48 -30.96
CA SER A 53 -2.30 -22.91 -30.70
C SER A 53 -1.58 -23.36 -29.41
N GLU A 54 -0.42 -22.79 -29.09
CA GLU A 54 0.31 -23.00 -27.82
C GLU A 54 -0.53 -22.51 -26.64
N MET A 55 -1.08 -21.30 -26.72
CA MET A 55 -1.94 -20.72 -25.69
C MET A 55 -3.18 -21.57 -25.42
N LEU A 56 -3.85 -22.05 -26.47
CA LEU A 56 -5.05 -22.89 -26.32
C LEU A 56 -4.75 -24.27 -25.70
N LYS A 57 -3.54 -24.80 -25.89
CA LYS A 57 -3.12 -26.06 -25.27
C LYS A 57 -2.92 -25.91 -23.76
N ASP A 58 -2.31 -24.81 -23.32
CA ASP A 58 -2.11 -24.50 -21.91
C ASP A 58 -2.02 -22.98 -21.67
N VAL A 59 -3.13 -22.40 -21.23
CA VAL A 59 -3.24 -20.96 -20.96
C VAL A 59 -2.33 -20.53 -19.81
N ASN A 60 -2.16 -21.37 -18.78
CA ASN A 60 -1.35 -21.04 -17.61
C ASN A 60 0.13 -21.01 -17.97
N ALA A 61 0.62 -22.04 -18.67
CA ALA A 61 1.99 -22.07 -19.14
C ALA A 61 2.28 -20.93 -20.12
N TYR A 62 1.34 -20.62 -21.02
CA TYR A 62 1.48 -19.50 -21.94
C TYR A 62 1.54 -18.15 -21.22
N PHE A 63 0.68 -17.94 -20.23
CA PHE A 63 0.71 -16.74 -19.38
C PHE A 63 2.07 -16.59 -18.68
N LEU A 64 2.59 -17.65 -18.06
CA LEU A 64 3.89 -17.63 -17.39
C LEU A 64 5.06 -17.41 -18.36
N LYS A 65 4.96 -17.88 -19.61
CA LYS A 65 5.93 -17.58 -20.68
C LYS A 65 5.83 -16.13 -21.18
N THR A 66 4.68 -15.48 -20.98
CA THR A 66 4.42 -14.10 -21.39
C THR A 66 4.93 -13.11 -20.35
N VAL A 67 4.73 -13.34 -19.06
CA VAL A 67 5.15 -12.40 -18.00
C VAL A 67 6.61 -12.58 -17.57
N SER A 68 7.06 -11.90 -16.52
CA SER A 68 8.40 -12.01 -15.93
C SER A 68 8.91 -13.45 -15.81
N THR A 69 10.18 -13.69 -16.15
CA THR A 69 10.83 -14.99 -15.90
C THR A 69 10.96 -15.25 -14.39
N PRO A 70 11.14 -16.50 -13.94
CA PRO A 70 11.35 -16.79 -12.52
C PRO A 70 12.48 -15.97 -11.89
N ARG A 71 13.61 -15.79 -12.59
CA ARG A 71 14.73 -14.99 -12.09
C ARG A 71 14.36 -13.50 -11.91
N GLN A 72 13.64 -12.92 -12.87
CA GLN A 72 13.18 -11.54 -12.80
C GLN A 72 12.13 -11.35 -11.69
N ALA A 73 11.17 -12.28 -11.63
CA ALA A 73 10.15 -12.37 -10.59
C ALA A 73 10.77 -12.38 -9.19
N THR A 74 11.74 -13.26 -8.93
CA THR A 74 12.43 -13.35 -7.64
C THR A 74 13.13 -12.06 -7.25
N LEU A 75 13.82 -11.41 -8.19
CA LEU A 75 14.49 -10.15 -7.92
C LEU A 75 13.47 -9.05 -7.54
N ILE A 76 12.37 -8.97 -8.26
CA ILE A 76 11.32 -7.98 -8.02
C ILE A 76 10.66 -8.23 -6.67
N MET A 77 10.27 -9.48 -6.38
CA MET A 77 9.69 -9.86 -5.10
C MET A 77 10.58 -9.43 -3.93
N ALA A 78 11.90 -9.67 -4.01
CA ALA A 78 12.83 -9.26 -2.97
C ALA A 78 12.87 -7.73 -2.77
N VAL A 79 12.80 -6.95 -3.85
CA VAL A 79 12.73 -5.48 -3.77
C VAL A 79 11.40 -5.04 -3.14
N LEU A 80 10.27 -5.58 -3.59
CA LEU A 80 8.95 -5.24 -3.02
C LEU A 80 8.89 -5.59 -1.54
N GLU A 81 9.51 -6.69 -1.13
CA GLU A 81 9.56 -7.13 0.27
C GLU A 81 10.24 -6.09 1.15
N ILE A 82 11.42 -5.62 0.72
CA ILE A 82 12.18 -4.58 1.44
C ILE A 82 11.38 -3.28 1.52
N LEU A 83 10.77 -2.84 0.42
CA LEU A 83 10.03 -1.58 0.36
C LEU A 83 8.70 -1.60 1.15
N SER A 84 8.16 -2.80 1.41
CA SER A 84 6.89 -2.96 2.14
C SER A 84 7.08 -3.13 3.65
N GLN A 85 8.32 -3.20 4.13
CA GLN A 85 8.61 -3.32 5.56
C GLN A 85 8.69 -1.95 6.24
N HIS A 86 8.21 -1.90 7.47
CA HIS A 86 8.42 -0.75 8.35
C HIS A 86 9.73 -0.92 9.13
N ALA A 87 10.51 0.17 9.24
CA ALA A 87 11.71 0.16 10.04
C ALA A 87 11.39 0.01 11.54
N LYS A 88 12.32 -0.58 12.31
CA LYS A 88 12.16 -0.75 13.77
C LYS A 88 11.98 0.57 14.53
N HIS A 89 12.48 1.66 13.97
CA HIS A 89 12.46 3.00 14.57
C HIS A 89 11.60 3.97 13.74
N GLU A 90 10.61 3.43 13.00
CA GLU A 90 9.65 4.25 12.26
C GLU A 90 8.86 5.18 13.20
N VAL A 91 8.59 6.40 12.74
CA VAL A 91 7.74 7.37 13.45
C VAL A 91 6.43 7.50 12.68
N TYR A 92 5.35 6.94 13.23
CA TYR A 92 4.05 6.96 12.59
C TYR A 92 3.35 8.31 12.75
N LEU A 93 2.40 8.58 11.84
CA LEU A 93 1.63 9.81 11.86
C LEU A 93 0.92 9.96 13.22
N GLY A 94 1.13 11.10 13.89
CA GLY A 94 0.54 11.39 15.19
C GLY A 94 1.33 10.89 16.41
N GLN A 95 2.50 10.29 16.23
CA GLN A 95 3.40 9.95 17.34
C GLN A 95 4.27 11.14 17.74
N ILE A 96 4.38 11.41 19.04
CA ILE A 96 5.09 12.59 19.58
C ILE A 96 6.60 12.43 19.56
N HIS A 97 7.11 11.22 19.82
CA HIS A 97 8.54 10.98 19.95
C HIS A 97 9.27 11.26 18.64
N GLY A 98 10.08 12.33 18.62
CA GLY A 98 10.78 12.81 17.42
C GLY A 98 9.98 13.75 16.50
N SER A 99 8.71 14.05 16.80
CA SER A 99 7.84 14.85 15.92
C SER A 99 7.64 16.30 16.37
N THR A 100 7.73 16.57 17.67
CA THR A 100 7.78 17.93 18.22
C THR A 100 9.21 18.25 18.64
N PRO A 101 9.84 19.31 18.10
CA PRO A 101 11.15 19.72 18.58
C PRO A 101 11.11 20.07 20.07
N ASP A 102 12.15 19.69 20.82
CA ASP A 102 12.27 19.93 22.27
C ASP A 102 12.19 21.43 22.66
N TRP A 103 12.33 22.33 21.69
CA TRP A 103 12.25 23.78 21.87
C TRP A 103 10.83 24.35 21.74
N VAL A 104 9.83 23.55 21.37
CA VAL A 104 8.43 24.01 21.28
C VAL A 104 7.83 24.09 22.69
N ASP A 105 8.00 25.25 23.32
CA ASP A 105 7.36 25.61 24.60
C ASP A 105 6.02 26.35 24.35
N ASP A 106 5.17 25.78 23.50
CA ASP A 106 3.82 26.28 23.25
C ASP A 106 2.80 25.20 23.60
N SER A 107 2.18 25.37 24.76
CA SER A 107 1.13 24.48 25.27
C SER A 107 -0.03 24.29 24.29
N GLY A 108 -0.36 25.30 23.48
CA GLY A 108 -1.42 25.23 22.49
C GLY A 108 -1.06 24.33 21.29
N VAL A 109 0.21 24.32 20.88
CA VAL A 109 0.71 23.42 19.83
C VAL A 109 0.69 21.98 20.31
N VAL A 110 1.15 21.73 21.55
CA VAL A 110 1.14 20.40 22.16
C VAL A 110 -0.30 19.86 22.29
N GLU A 111 -1.23 20.68 22.78
CA GLU A 111 -2.64 20.28 22.87
C GLU A 111 -3.25 20.00 21.49
N ALA A 112 -2.94 20.82 20.48
CA ALA A 112 -3.42 20.60 19.12
C ALA A 112 -2.90 19.28 18.52
N PHE A 113 -1.63 18.94 18.77
CA PHE A 113 -1.04 17.68 18.34
C PHE A 113 -1.67 16.49 19.07
N ASN A 114 -1.87 16.57 20.39
CA ASN A 114 -2.53 15.52 21.18
C ASN A 114 -3.95 15.25 20.69
N ARG A 115 -4.70 16.30 20.32
CA ARG A 115 -6.03 16.17 19.71
C ARG A 115 -5.96 15.49 18.34
N PHE A 116 -4.96 15.82 17.52
CA PHE A 116 -4.75 15.16 16.23
C PHE A 116 -4.44 13.66 16.40
N SER A 117 -3.48 13.33 17.27
CA SER A 117 -3.11 11.94 17.61
C SER A 117 -4.32 11.14 18.12
N SER A 118 -5.10 11.70 19.04
CA SER A 118 -6.32 11.06 19.56
C SER A 118 -7.36 10.78 18.47
N ARG A 119 -7.47 11.65 17.45
CA ARG A 119 -8.37 11.41 16.31
C ARG A 119 -7.88 10.27 15.42
N LEU A 120 -6.57 10.07 15.28
CA LEU A 120 -6.01 8.94 14.53
C LEU A 120 -6.28 7.61 15.24
N VAL A 121 -6.14 7.55 16.57
CA VAL A 121 -6.52 6.37 17.36
C VAL A 121 -8.01 6.05 17.21
N GLN A 122 -8.87 7.06 17.10
CA GLN A 122 -10.30 6.81 16.81
C GLN A 122 -10.52 6.34 15.37
N LEU A 123 -9.73 6.82 14.41
CA LEU A 123 -9.78 6.36 13.03
C LEU A 123 -9.40 4.88 12.90
N GLU A 124 -8.41 4.41 13.65
CA GLU A 124 -8.03 3.00 13.72
C GLU A 124 -9.21 2.09 14.07
N LYS A 125 -9.92 2.43 15.15
CA LYS A 125 -11.13 1.71 15.57
C LYS A 125 -12.17 1.69 14.48
N ASN A 126 -12.34 2.80 13.76
CA ASN A 126 -13.26 2.89 12.62
C ASN A 126 -12.82 2.01 11.44
N VAL A 127 -11.51 1.89 11.18
CA VAL A 127 -10.97 1.01 10.12
C VAL A 127 -11.23 -0.45 10.48
N ILE A 128 -10.96 -0.86 11.72
CA ILE A 128 -11.23 -2.23 12.21
C ILE A 128 -12.73 -2.54 12.11
N ALA A 129 -13.59 -1.67 12.67
CA ALA A 129 -15.04 -1.87 12.63
C ALA A 129 -15.58 -1.98 11.19
N LYS A 130 -15.01 -1.21 10.25
CA LYS A 130 -15.35 -1.33 8.83
C LYS A 130 -14.88 -2.66 8.23
N ASN A 131 -13.68 -3.12 8.56
CA ASN A 131 -13.18 -4.41 8.10
C ASN A 131 -14.04 -5.56 8.68
N ASP A 132 -14.62 -5.41 9.87
CA ASP A 132 -15.46 -6.43 10.49
C ASP A 132 -16.93 -6.41 10.02
N ASP A 133 -17.36 -5.36 9.31
CA ASP A 133 -18.72 -5.26 8.78
C ASP A 133 -18.93 -6.21 7.57
N PRO A 134 -19.77 -7.25 7.69
CA PRO A 134 -20.00 -8.21 6.62
C PRO A 134 -20.68 -7.61 5.37
N ASN A 135 -21.27 -6.42 5.49
CA ASN A 135 -21.85 -5.71 4.35
C ASN A 135 -20.78 -5.01 3.50
N LEU A 136 -19.59 -4.74 4.05
CA LEU A 136 -18.49 -4.05 3.39
C LEU A 136 -17.51 -5.02 2.71
N LYS A 137 -18.05 -5.89 1.85
CA LYS A 137 -17.29 -6.98 1.18
C LYS A 137 -16.05 -6.52 0.40
N ASN A 138 -16.07 -5.31 -0.15
CA ASN A 138 -14.93 -4.73 -0.89
C ASN A 138 -13.70 -4.46 -0.02
N ARG A 139 -13.82 -4.55 1.31
CA ARG A 139 -12.69 -4.39 2.23
C ARG A 139 -11.83 -5.63 2.37
N HIS A 140 -12.30 -6.78 1.86
CA HIS A 140 -11.58 -8.06 1.87
C HIS A 140 -11.47 -8.68 0.48
N GLY A 141 -12.55 -8.60 -0.29
CA GLY A 141 -12.68 -9.29 -1.57
C GLY A 141 -12.57 -10.82 -1.45
N PRO A 142 -12.47 -11.52 -2.59
CA PRO A 142 -12.34 -12.98 -2.61
C PRO A 142 -11.06 -13.50 -1.94
N ALA A 143 -10.02 -12.68 -1.88
CA ALA A 143 -8.74 -13.01 -1.26
C ALA A 143 -8.78 -13.02 0.28
N GLN A 144 -9.86 -12.52 0.89
CA GLN A 144 -10.01 -12.44 2.36
C GLN A 144 -8.89 -11.64 3.04
N VAL A 145 -8.40 -10.58 2.38
CA VAL A 145 -7.34 -9.72 2.93
C VAL A 145 -7.93 -8.38 3.34
N PRO A 146 -8.02 -8.07 4.65
CA PRO A 146 -8.60 -6.81 5.12
C PRO A 146 -7.79 -5.59 4.66
N TYR A 147 -8.49 -4.52 4.27
CA TYR A 147 -7.84 -3.27 3.91
C TYR A 147 -7.36 -2.52 5.16
N THR A 148 -6.04 -2.52 5.36
CA THR A 148 -5.35 -1.87 6.50
C THR A 148 -4.27 -0.87 6.08
N LEU A 149 -4.11 -0.57 4.78
CA LEU A 149 -3.03 0.33 4.30
C LEU A 149 -3.15 1.79 4.79
N LEU A 150 -4.35 2.20 5.22
CA LEU A 150 -4.61 3.51 5.84
C LEU A 150 -4.90 3.37 7.34
N TYR A 151 -4.40 2.32 7.98
CA TYR A 151 -4.42 2.15 9.43
C TYR A 151 -3.23 2.95 10.03
N PRO A 152 -3.46 4.02 10.81
CA PRO A 152 -2.39 4.91 11.28
C PRO A 152 -1.30 4.26 12.14
N ASN A 153 -1.65 3.23 12.92
CA ASN A 153 -0.75 2.55 13.88
C ASN A 153 -0.10 3.53 14.88
N THR A 154 -0.89 4.53 15.30
CA THR A 154 -0.51 5.68 16.12
C THR A 154 -0.52 5.36 17.60
#